data_AF-A0A9E5EXG2-F1
#
_entry.id   AF-A0A9E5EXG2-F1
#
_cell.length_a   1.000
_cell.length_b   1.000
_cell.length_c   1.000
_cell.angle_alpha   90.00
_cell.angle_beta   90.00
_cell.angle_gamma   90.00
#
_symmetry.space_group_name_H-M   'P 1'
#
loop_
_entity.id
_entity.type
_entity.pdbx_description
1 polymer ?
#
loop_
_entity_poly.entity_id
_entity_poly.type
_entity_poly.pdbx_seq_one_letter_code
_entity_poly.pdbx_strand_id
1 'polypeptide(L)'
;RIDANKPPSDLLKSYTQMELDAIAAENPSGKASQKQKREARMAAMDKLNEEAADGRYLRRKAYSLLWDGQSNELLVGTTSVSVLDRLTQLFEQTFGQKIEALSSGILAHKLAQPRGQSRAVDDAQHSTFLKGGAGNSPQWVVDDNSRDFLGNEFLVWLWNLQDEGHDTIKLDDGSEVAFMLARTLALECPKGQSGKESISSDAPTKLPEAMRALQSGKLPRKTGITLVRHDQSYDLALSAELLAVNGAKMPLAEALEDRARLEERVGQIRHLLETMDLLFDAFGKVRLAETWNKDLSRIRKWLKGNDGED
;
A
#
# COMPACT_ATOMS: atom_id res chain seq x y z
N ARG A 1 -2.98 -10.55 -18.75
CA ARG A 1 -3.95 -9.62 -19.37
C ARG A 1 -5.32 -9.85 -18.76
N ILE A 2 -6.08 -8.80 -18.48
CA ILE A 2 -7.47 -8.89 -18.04
C ILE A 2 -8.34 -8.17 -19.06
N ASP A 3 -9.31 -8.91 -19.60
CA ASP A 3 -10.29 -8.40 -20.56
C ASP A 3 -11.64 -8.30 -19.82
N ALA A 4 -12.29 -7.14 -19.89
CA ALA A 4 -13.57 -6.90 -19.23
C ALA A 4 -14.48 -6.03 -20.09
N ASN A 5 -15.73 -6.44 -20.27
CA ASN A 5 -16.76 -5.61 -20.86
C ASN A 5 -17.25 -4.60 -19.82
N LYS A 6 -17.00 -3.32 -20.07
CA LYS A 6 -17.37 -2.22 -19.17
C LYS A 6 -18.21 -1.18 -19.92
N PRO A 7 -19.52 -1.46 -20.13
CA PRO A 7 -20.42 -0.45 -20.67
C PRO A 7 -20.46 0.78 -19.73
N PRO A 8 -20.46 2.01 -20.27
CA PRO A 8 -20.62 3.23 -19.49
C PRO A 8 -21.86 3.20 -18.58
N SER A 9 -21.70 3.64 -17.33
CA SER A 9 -22.81 3.67 -16.36
C SER A 9 -23.96 4.55 -16.81
N ASP A 10 -23.68 5.58 -17.61
CA ASP A 10 -24.68 6.52 -18.08
C ASP A 10 -25.55 5.92 -19.18
N LEU A 11 -25.03 4.98 -19.99
CA LEU A 11 -25.83 4.22 -20.94
C LEU A 11 -26.81 3.28 -20.23
N LEU A 12 -26.36 2.64 -19.15
CA LEU A 12 -27.25 1.79 -18.34
C LEU A 12 -28.39 2.64 -17.74
N LYS A 13 -28.07 3.84 -17.24
CA LYS A 13 -29.09 4.77 -16.73
C LYS A 13 -30.05 5.22 -17.82
N SER A 14 -29.55 5.60 -19.00
CA SER A 14 -30.41 6.08 -20.09
C SER A 14 -31.35 4.98 -20.58
N TYR A 15 -30.86 3.76 -20.79
CA TYR A 15 -31.73 2.65 -21.20
C TYR A 15 -32.72 2.26 -20.11
N THR A 16 -32.29 2.23 -18.85
CA THR A 16 -33.23 2.00 -17.74
C THR A 16 -34.33 3.06 -17.71
N GLN A 17 -33.99 4.33 -17.96
CA GLN A 17 -34.98 5.41 -18.03
C GLN A 17 -35.93 5.25 -19.21
N MET A 18 -35.43 4.90 -20.41
CA MET A 18 -36.27 4.64 -21.59
C MET A 18 -37.27 3.51 -21.35
N GLU A 19 -36.83 2.40 -20.73
CA GLU A 19 -37.72 1.29 -20.35
C GLU A 19 -38.76 1.72 -19.30
N LEU A 20 -38.37 2.55 -18.33
CA LEU A 20 -39.29 3.07 -17.32
C LEU A 20 -40.35 4.02 -17.92
N ASP A 21 -39.96 4.88 -18.85
CA ASP A 21 -40.86 5.80 -19.52
C ASP A 21 -41.88 5.03 -20.38
N ALA A 22 -41.45 3.96 -21.06
CA ALA A 22 -42.34 3.05 -21.78
C ALA A 22 -43.36 2.36 -20.85
N ILE A 23 -42.90 1.81 -19.72
CA ILE A 23 -43.78 1.17 -18.72
C ILE A 23 -44.75 2.20 -18.10
N ALA A 24 -44.30 3.43 -17.85
CA ALA A 24 -45.13 4.48 -17.28
C ALA A 24 -46.24 4.94 -18.25
N ALA A 25 -45.97 4.94 -19.55
CA ALA A 25 -46.94 5.28 -20.59
C ALA A 25 -48.09 4.26 -20.69
N GLU A 26 -47.82 2.98 -20.40
CA GLU A 26 -48.83 1.90 -20.43
C GLU A 26 -49.57 1.71 -19.09
N ASN A 27 -49.10 2.35 -18.02
CA ASN A 27 -49.65 2.17 -16.67
C ASN A 27 -50.65 3.30 -16.32
N PRO A 28 -51.91 2.99 -15.94
CA PRO A 28 -52.91 4.00 -15.57
C PRO A 28 -52.50 4.91 -14.41
N SER A 29 -51.59 4.45 -13.54
CA SER A 29 -51.08 5.21 -12.39
C SER A 29 -49.94 6.18 -12.73
N GLY A 30 -49.38 6.11 -13.94
CA GLY A 30 -48.23 6.91 -14.40
C GLY A 30 -46.91 6.64 -13.62
N LYS A 31 -46.88 5.61 -12.76
CA LYS A 31 -45.71 5.29 -11.91
C LYS A 31 -45.34 3.81 -11.99
N ALA A 32 -44.07 3.53 -12.23
CA ALA A 32 -43.54 2.16 -12.20
C ALA A 32 -43.40 1.62 -10.77
N SER A 33 -43.88 0.40 -10.55
CA SER A 33 -43.68 -0.37 -9.31
C SER A 33 -42.22 -0.77 -9.10
N GLN A 34 -41.86 -1.19 -7.88
CA GLN A 34 -40.50 -1.68 -7.58
C GLN A 34 -40.10 -2.88 -8.44
N LYS A 35 -41.05 -3.77 -8.74
CA LYS A 35 -40.82 -4.92 -9.62
C LYS A 35 -40.49 -4.46 -11.05
N GLN A 36 -41.28 -3.54 -11.60
CA GLN A 36 -41.07 -2.97 -12.93
C GLN A 36 -39.75 -2.20 -13.03
N LYS A 37 -39.31 -1.51 -11.98
CA LYS A 37 -37.99 -0.86 -11.95
C LYS A 37 -36.84 -1.84 -12.04
N ARG A 38 -36.98 -3.00 -11.40
CA ARG A 38 -35.98 -4.07 -11.48
C ARG A 38 -35.98 -4.71 -12.86
N GLU A 39 -37.15 -4.97 -13.43
CA GLU A 39 -37.31 -5.51 -14.79
C GLU A 39 -36.72 -4.57 -15.85
N ALA A 40 -37.04 -3.27 -15.79
CA ALA A 40 -36.48 -2.24 -16.68
C ALA A 40 -34.94 -2.20 -16.62
N ARG A 41 -34.37 -2.28 -15.41
CA ARG A 41 -32.91 -2.31 -15.24
C ARG A 41 -32.29 -3.60 -15.80
N MET A 42 -32.97 -4.74 -15.67
CA MET A 42 -32.51 -6.01 -16.25
C MET A 42 -32.56 -5.96 -17.78
N ALA A 43 -33.67 -5.51 -18.37
CA ALA A 43 -33.80 -5.34 -19.82
C ALA A 43 -32.74 -4.38 -20.39
N ALA A 44 -32.49 -3.26 -19.71
CA ALA A 44 -31.42 -2.33 -20.06
C ALA A 44 -30.01 -2.97 -20.00
N MET A 45 -29.79 -3.86 -19.02
CA MET A 45 -28.53 -4.59 -18.90
C MET A 45 -28.37 -5.64 -20.01
N ASP A 46 -29.43 -6.37 -20.34
CA ASP A 46 -29.43 -7.38 -21.41
C ASP A 46 -29.16 -6.72 -22.77
N LYS A 47 -29.83 -5.60 -23.06
CA LYS A 47 -29.55 -4.78 -24.25
C LYS A 47 -28.10 -4.32 -24.32
N LEU A 48 -27.54 -3.85 -23.19
CA LEU A 48 -26.13 -3.46 -23.14
C LEU A 48 -25.18 -4.64 -23.32
N ASN A 49 -25.55 -5.83 -22.86
CA ASN A 49 -24.75 -7.04 -23.06
C ASN A 49 -24.76 -7.49 -24.53
N GLU A 50 -25.91 -7.39 -25.21
CA GLU A 50 -26.02 -7.62 -26.65
C GLU A 50 -25.17 -6.63 -27.45
N GLU A 51 -25.26 -5.35 -27.12
CA GLU A 51 -24.41 -4.33 -27.74
C GLU A 51 -22.92 -4.54 -27.43
N ALA A 52 -22.59 -5.07 -26.25
CA ALA A 52 -21.21 -5.40 -25.89
C ALA A 52 -20.63 -6.58 -26.69
N ALA A 53 -21.45 -7.35 -27.39
CA ALA A 53 -21.01 -8.55 -28.11
C ALA A 53 -20.05 -8.24 -29.26
N ASP A 54 -20.15 -7.06 -29.88
CA ASP A 54 -19.21 -6.60 -30.91
C ASP A 54 -17.88 -6.08 -30.35
N GLY A 55 -17.74 -6.07 -29.02
CA GLY A 55 -16.53 -5.64 -28.31
C GLY A 55 -16.39 -4.13 -28.14
N ARG A 56 -17.40 -3.31 -28.48
CA ARG A 56 -17.35 -1.83 -28.32
C ARG A 56 -17.04 -1.35 -26.90
N TYR A 57 -17.34 -2.18 -25.89
CA TYR A 57 -17.07 -1.89 -24.48
C TYR A 57 -15.94 -2.73 -23.89
N LEU A 58 -15.20 -3.45 -24.73
CA LEU A 58 -14.10 -4.31 -24.29
C LEU A 58 -12.91 -3.45 -23.83
N ARG A 59 -12.61 -3.50 -22.53
CA ARG A 59 -11.39 -2.92 -21.98
C ARG A 59 -10.38 -4.02 -21.71
N ARG A 60 -9.21 -3.90 -22.34
CA ARG A 60 -8.07 -4.79 -22.11
C ARG A 60 -7.03 -4.06 -21.26
N LYS A 61 -6.64 -4.66 -20.14
CA LYS A 61 -5.56 -4.15 -19.30
C LYS A 61 -4.49 -5.22 -19.13
N ALA A 62 -3.27 -4.90 -19.52
CA ALA A 62 -2.11 -5.73 -19.24
C ALA A 62 -1.48 -5.28 -17.90
N TYR A 63 -0.94 -6.25 -17.19
CA TYR A 63 -0.19 -6.04 -15.96
C TYR A 63 1.15 -6.72 -16.15
N SER A 64 2.23 -5.97 -15.96
CA SER A 64 3.58 -6.50 -16.07
C SER A 64 3.89 -7.39 -14.88
N LEU A 65 4.52 -8.52 -15.15
CA LEU A 65 5.07 -9.44 -14.17
C LEU A 65 6.56 -9.56 -14.43
N LEU A 66 7.36 -9.51 -13.37
CA LEU A 66 8.80 -9.72 -13.44
C LEU A 66 9.16 -10.77 -12.39
N TRP A 67 9.62 -11.92 -12.83
CA TRP A 67 10.21 -12.93 -11.95
C TRP A 67 11.68 -12.61 -11.78
N ASP A 68 12.09 -12.25 -10.55
CA ASP A 68 13.50 -12.09 -10.23
C ASP A 68 14.09 -13.43 -9.79
N GLY A 69 14.92 -14.02 -10.64
CA GLY A 69 15.53 -15.33 -10.37
C GLY A 69 16.57 -15.32 -9.26
N GLN A 70 17.09 -14.15 -8.85
CA GLN A 70 18.10 -14.04 -7.80
C GLN A 70 17.45 -14.05 -6.41
N SER A 71 16.42 -13.21 -6.21
CA SER A 71 15.67 -13.19 -4.96
C SER A 71 14.58 -14.26 -4.88
N ASN A 72 14.27 -14.92 -6.01
CA ASN A 72 13.16 -15.85 -6.17
C ASN A 72 11.80 -15.22 -5.86
N GLU A 73 11.62 -13.96 -6.27
CA GLU A 73 10.42 -13.17 -6.01
C GLU A 73 9.69 -12.82 -7.32
N LEU A 74 8.36 -12.84 -7.25
CA LEU A 74 7.50 -12.39 -8.33
C LEU A 74 7.05 -10.95 -8.08
N LEU A 75 7.60 -10.02 -8.85
CA LEU A 75 7.20 -8.62 -8.83
C LEU A 75 5.99 -8.39 -9.72
N VAL A 76 4.96 -7.79 -9.16
CA VAL A 76 3.68 -7.54 -9.84
C VAL A 76 3.47 -6.05 -10.01
N GLY A 77 3.26 -5.59 -11.24
CA GLY A 77 3.06 -4.17 -11.58
C GLY A 77 1.72 -3.57 -11.12
N THR A 78 1.13 -4.05 -10.04
CA THR A 78 -0.09 -3.50 -9.44
C THR A 78 -0.25 -3.89 -7.98
N THR A 79 -0.88 -3.01 -7.20
CA THR A 79 -1.30 -3.24 -5.82
C THR A 79 -2.79 -3.59 -5.70
N SER A 80 -3.48 -3.84 -6.82
CA SER A 80 -4.91 -4.15 -6.83
C SER A 80 -5.17 -5.57 -6.34
N VAL A 81 -5.78 -5.72 -5.17
CA VAL A 81 -6.12 -7.01 -4.53
C VAL A 81 -6.85 -7.94 -5.50
N SER A 82 -7.88 -7.46 -6.20
CA SER A 82 -8.62 -8.28 -7.18
C SER A 82 -7.79 -8.80 -8.36
N VAL A 83 -6.71 -8.11 -8.71
CA VAL A 83 -5.78 -8.56 -9.76
C VAL A 83 -4.80 -9.55 -9.19
N LEU A 84 -4.33 -9.33 -7.96
CA LEU A 84 -3.44 -10.24 -7.23
C LEU A 84 -4.13 -11.57 -6.95
N ASP A 85 -5.38 -11.57 -6.48
CA ASP A 85 -6.15 -12.80 -6.27
C ASP A 85 -6.26 -13.63 -7.55
N ARG A 86 -6.55 -12.96 -8.66
CA ARG A 86 -6.63 -13.61 -9.98
C ARG A 86 -5.26 -14.12 -10.43
N LEU A 87 -4.19 -13.37 -10.17
CA LEU A 87 -2.83 -13.79 -10.48
C LEU A 87 -2.46 -15.05 -9.70
N THR A 88 -2.72 -15.10 -8.40
CA THR A 88 -2.43 -16.27 -7.55
C THR A 88 -3.13 -17.52 -8.07
N GLN A 89 -4.41 -17.42 -8.42
CA GLN A 89 -5.16 -18.53 -9.01
C GLN A 89 -4.58 -19.00 -10.36
N LEU A 90 -4.26 -18.06 -11.25
CA LEU A 90 -3.67 -18.38 -12.56
C LEU A 90 -2.27 -18.97 -12.42
N PHE A 91 -1.48 -18.49 -11.46
CA PHE A 91 -0.14 -18.98 -11.20
C PHE A 91 -0.18 -20.42 -10.70
N GLU A 92 -1.05 -20.74 -9.74
CA GLU A 92 -1.24 -22.11 -9.25
C GLU A 92 -1.75 -23.05 -10.34
N GLN A 93 -2.71 -22.63 -11.16
CA GLN A 93 -3.20 -23.44 -12.28
C GLN A 93 -2.14 -23.70 -13.36
N THR A 94 -1.25 -22.73 -13.60
CA THR A 94 -0.25 -22.81 -14.67
C THR A 94 1.00 -23.57 -14.24
N PHE A 95 1.46 -23.34 -13.01
CA PHE A 95 2.75 -23.85 -12.52
C PHE A 95 2.61 -24.92 -11.44
N GLY A 96 1.41 -25.15 -10.90
CA GLY A 96 1.20 -26.06 -9.78
C GLY A 96 1.84 -25.60 -8.47
N GLN A 97 2.19 -24.31 -8.37
CA GLN A 97 2.87 -23.71 -7.23
C GLN A 97 2.05 -22.55 -6.66
N LYS A 98 2.14 -22.34 -5.36
CA LYS A 98 1.50 -21.20 -4.69
C LYS A 98 2.49 -20.07 -4.52
N ILE A 99 1.99 -18.85 -4.63
CA ILE A 99 2.71 -17.64 -4.26
C ILE A 99 2.08 -17.06 -3.00
N GLU A 100 2.92 -16.52 -2.14
CA GLU A 100 2.53 -15.80 -0.93
C GLU A 100 2.99 -14.35 -1.06
N ALA A 101 2.20 -13.42 -0.53
CA ALA A 101 2.59 -12.02 -0.53
C ALA A 101 3.72 -11.81 0.47
N LEU A 102 4.81 -11.16 0.05
CA LEU A 102 5.88 -10.75 0.96
C LEU A 102 5.40 -9.55 1.79
N SER A 103 4.84 -9.84 2.97
CA SER A 103 4.39 -8.81 3.91
C SER A 103 5.56 -8.23 4.71
N SER A 104 5.33 -7.11 5.41
CA SER A 104 6.34 -6.53 6.31
C SER A 104 6.74 -7.48 7.44
N GLY A 105 5.80 -8.30 7.95
CA GLY A 105 6.11 -9.34 8.92
C GLY A 105 7.00 -10.45 8.35
N ILE A 106 6.68 -10.96 7.15
CA ILE A 106 7.49 -12.01 6.50
C ILE A 106 8.88 -11.45 6.14
N LEU A 107 8.96 -10.22 5.63
CA LEU A 107 10.24 -9.57 5.34
C LEU A 107 11.06 -9.38 6.62
N ALA A 108 10.43 -8.98 7.74
CA ALA A 108 11.12 -8.87 9.02
C ALA A 108 11.74 -10.19 9.46
N HIS A 109 11.03 -11.32 9.30
CA HIS A 109 11.58 -12.65 9.54
C HIS A 109 12.77 -12.96 8.63
N LYS A 110 12.62 -12.72 7.32
CA LYS A 110 13.66 -12.96 6.31
C LYS A 110 14.94 -12.19 6.63
N LEU A 111 14.83 -10.93 7.03
CA LEU A 111 15.97 -10.06 7.35
C LEU A 111 16.55 -10.31 8.77
N ALA A 112 15.73 -10.76 9.72
CA ALA A 112 16.20 -11.09 11.07
C ALA A 112 16.89 -12.45 11.15
N GLN A 113 16.60 -13.37 10.23
CA GLN A 113 17.14 -14.74 10.25
C GLN A 113 18.69 -14.78 10.19
N PRO A 114 19.38 -14.05 9.28
CA PRO A 114 20.85 -14.00 9.26
C PRO A 114 21.45 -13.44 10.56
N ARG A 115 20.69 -12.60 11.29
CA ARG A 115 21.09 -11.99 12.55
C ARG A 115 20.80 -12.88 13.78
N GLY A 116 20.16 -14.04 13.59
CA GLY A 116 19.73 -14.92 14.68
C GLY A 116 18.58 -14.33 15.52
N GLN A 117 17.83 -13.37 14.97
CA GLN A 117 16.78 -12.62 15.67
C GLN A 117 15.36 -13.02 15.27
N SER A 118 15.16 -14.16 14.58
CA SER A 118 13.81 -14.64 14.20
C SER A 118 12.87 -14.76 15.39
N ARG A 119 13.35 -15.26 16.54
CA ARG A 119 12.56 -15.34 17.77
C ARG A 119 12.16 -13.96 18.30
N ALA A 120 12.99 -12.94 18.14
CA ALA A 120 12.64 -11.58 18.54
C ALA A 120 11.51 -11.02 17.66
N VAL A 121 11.38 -11.46 16.41
CA VAL A 121 10.24 -11.12 15.53
C VAL A 121 8.98 -11.85 16.01
N ASP A 122 9.09 -13.15 16.35
CA ASP A 122 7.97 -13.92 16.91
C ASP A 122 7.44 -13.28 18.21
N ASP A 123 8.35 -12.89 19.10
CA ASP A 123 8.05 -12.29 20.40
C ASP A 123 7.63 -10.81 20.27
N ALA A 124 7.84 -10.17 19.11
CA ALA A 124 7.49 -8.77 18.90
C ALA A 124 5.99 -8.55 19.04
N GLN A 125 5.62 -7.66 19.96
CA GLN A 125 4.25 -7.17 20.13
C GLN A 125 4.14 -5.75 19.62
N HIS A 126 2.94 -5.37 19.18
CA HIS A 126 2.67 -4.03 18.68
C HIS A 126 2.98 -2.96 19.76
N SER A 127 3.75 -1.95 19.37
CA SER A 127 4.21 -0.89 20.24
C SER A 127 3.07 0.05 20.64
N THR A 128 2.82 0.17 21.93
CA THR A 128 1.92 1.19 22.48
C THR A 128 2.58 2.58 22.42
N PHE A 129 2.39 3.34 21.35
CA PHE A 129 2.97 4.69 21.21
C PHE A 129 2.34 5.75 22.13
N LEU A 130 1.15 5.52 22.68
CA LEU A 130 0.45 6.43 23.60
C LEU A 130 0.02 5.72 24.88
N LYS A 131 0.07 6.42 26.04
CA LYS A 131 -0.38 5.85 27.32
C LYS A 131 -1.86 5.45 27.24
N GLY A 132 -2.18 4.19 27.60
CA GLY A 132 -3.55 3.65 27.59
C GLY A 132 -3.97 2.94 26.30
N GLY A 133 -3.10 2.90 25.27
CA GLY A 133 -3.29 1.99 24.15
C GLY A 133 -3.04 0.55 24.59
N ALA A 134 -4.06 -0.32 24.55
CA ALA A 134 -3.84 -1.75 24.70
C ALA A 134 -2.81 -2.21 23.64
N GLY A 135 -1.83 -3.01 24.03
CA GLY A 135 -0.80 -3.57 23.15
C GLY A 135 -1.32 -4.62 22.16
N ASN A 136 -2.58 -4.48 21.74
CA ASN A 136 -3.21 -5.36 20.78
C ASN A 136 -2.79 -4.93 19.38
N SER A 137 -2.67 -5.92 18.49
CA SER A 137 -2.46 -5.69 17.06
C SER A 137 -3.56 -4.79 16.49
N PRO A 138 -3.23 -3.92 15.51
CA PRO A 138 -4.24 -3.12 14.82
C PRO A 138 -5.32 -4.00 14.17
N GLN A 139 -6.58 -3.54 14.16
CA GLN A 139 -7.74 -4.27 13.62
C GLN A 139 -7.59 -4.68 12.14
N TRP A 140 -6.77 -3.96 11.37
CA TRP A 140 -6.50 -4.29 9.97
C TRP A 140 -5.47 -5.42 9.78
N VAL A 141 -4.79 -5.84 10.86
CA VAL A 141 -3.98 -7.05 10.87
C VAL A 141 -4.93 -8.21 11.18
N VAL A 142 -5.16 -9.08 10.19
CA VAL A 142 -6.20 -10.12 10.26
C VAL A 142 -5.76 -11.31 11.13
N ASP A 143 -4.47 -11.64 11.10
CA ASP A 143 -3.89 -12.74 11.88
C ASP A 143 -3.06 -12.17 13.03
N ASP A 144 -3.40 -12.53 14.27
CA ASP A 144 -2.66 -12.09 15.47
C ASP A 144 -1.21 -12.62 15.51
N ASN A 145 -0.89 -13.66 14.74
CA ASN A 145 0.48 -14.13 14.55
C ASN A 145 1.23 -13.32 13.48
N SER A 146 0.53 -12.57 12.65
CA SER A 146 1.18 -11.67 11.71
C SER A 146 1.93 -10.56 12.46
N ARG A 147 3.10 -10.22 11.92
CA ARG A 147 3.94 -9.11 12.38
C ARG A 147 3.86 -7.91 11.44
N ASP A 148 2.78 -7.81 10.66
CA ASP A 148 2.62 -6.75 9.66
C ASP A 148 2.46 -5.35 10.25
N PHE A 149 2.16 -5.26 11.56
CA PHE A 149 2.19 -3.99 12.27
C PHE A 149 3.59 -3.35 12.27
N LEU A 150 4.66 -4.14 12.06
CA LEU A 150 6.03 -3.64 11.94
C LEU A 150 6.17 -2.65 10.79
N GLY A 151 5.39 -2.80 9.71
CA GLY A 151 5.32 -1.82 8.64
C GLY A 151 4.76 -0.47 9.11
N ASN A 152 3.77 -0.46 10.01
CA ASN A 152 3.23 0.78 10.57
C ASN A 152 4.23 1.44 11.51
N GLU A 153 4.87 0.65 12.37
CA GLU A 153 5.90 1.13 13.30
C GLU A 153 7.13 1.68 12.57
N PHE A 154 7.52 1.05 11.46
CA PHE A 154 8.58 1.52 10.58
C PHE A 154 8.30 2.94 10.05
N LEU A 155 7.08 3.20 9.60
CA LEU A 155 6.71 4.54 9.13
C LEU A 155 6.68 5.58 10.27
N VAL A 156 6.30 5.19 11.49
CA VAL A 156 6.40 6.08 12.68
C VAL A 156 7.87 6.36 13.00
N TRP A 157 8.73 5.35 12.93
CA TRP A 157 10.16 5.48 13.18
C TRP A 157 10.83 6.43 12.18
N LEU A 158 10.56 6.27 10.88
CA LEU A 158 11.05 7.20 9.85
C LEU A 158 10.57 8.63 10.10
N TRP A 159 9.31 8.81 10.49
CA TRP A 159 8.78 10.14 10.79
C TRP A 159 9.50 10.76 12.00
N ASN A 160 9.64 10.03 13.11
CA ASN A 160 10.36 10.51 14.28
C ASN A 160 11.81 10.91 13.93
N LEU A 161 12.53 10.09 13.16
CA LEU A 161 13.88 10.41 12.72
C LEU A 161 13.94 11.71 11.89
N GLN A 162 13.07 11.85 10.89
CA GLN A 162 13.03 13.07 10.06
C GLN A 162 12.71 14.32 10.90
N ASP A 163 11.86 14.20 11.90
CA ASP A 163 11.50 15.34 12.75
C ASP A 163 12.62 15.73 13.71
N GLU A 164 13.43 14.77 14.14
CA GLU A 164 14.67 15.00 14.90
C GLU A 164 15.84 15.49 14.02
N GLY A 165 15.65 15.63 12.71
CA GLY A 165 16.68 16.08 11.76
C GLY A 165 17.62 14.97 11.28
N HIS A 166 17.25 13.71 11.48
CA HIS A 166 17.96 12.55 10.98
C HIS A 166 17.28 12.05 9.70
N ASP A 167 17.73 12.55 8.55
CA ASP A 167 17.20 12.19 7.22
C ASP A 167 18.08 11.17 6.48
N THR A 168 19.22 10.79 7.06
CA THR A 168 20.20 9.89 6.44
C THR A 168 20.47 8.70 7.36
N ILE A 169 20.35 7.48 6.82
CA ILE A 169 20.51 6.23 7.55
C ILE A 169 21.67 5.42 6.94
N LYS A 170 22.58 4.97 7.80
CA LYS A 170 23.64 4.02 7.42
C LYS A 170 23.06 2.62 7.25
N LEU A 171 23.42 1.98 6.16
CA LEU A 171 22.97 0.65 5.77
C LEU A 171 24.07 -0.39 5.98
N ASP A 172 23.68 -1.66 5.95
CA ASP A 172 24.56 -2.80 6.27
C ASP A 172 25.65 -3.06 5.24
N ASP A 173 25.40 -2.67 4.00
CA ASP A 173 26.38 -2.73 2.92
C ASP A 173 27.42 -1.59 3.00
N GLY A 174 27.35 -0.75 4.05
CA GLY A 174 28.23 0.40 4.26
C GLY A 174 27.81 1.65 3.49
N SER A 175 26.72 1.60 2.73
CA SER A 175 26.16 2.76 2.05
C SER A 175 25.27 3.60 2.98
N GLU A 176 24.84 4.76 2.49
CA GLU A 176 23.89 5.62 3.18
C GLU A 176 22.67 5.84 2.27
N VAL A 177 21.49 5.88 2.86
CA VAL A 177 20.26 6.29 2.20
C VAL A 177 19.72 7.55 2.86
N ALA A 178 19.55 8.59 2.07
CA ALA A 178 18.79 9.76 2.47
C ALA A 178 17.30 9.53 2.15
N PHE A 179 16.42 9.93 3.05
CA PHE A 179 14.98 9.78 2.88
C PHE A 179 14.24 11.07 3.23
N MET A 180 13.11 11.29 2.57
CA MET A 180 12.19 12.38 2.89
C MET A 180 10.74 11.93 2.74
N LEU A 181 9.95 12.05 3.80
CA LEU A 181 8.51 11.82 3.82
C LEU A 181 7.80 13.03 3.21
N ALA A 182 7.12 12.82 2.08
CA ALA A 182 6.60 13.89 1.24
C ALA A 182 5.30 13.49 0.53
N ARG A 183 4.58 14.48 -0.01
CA ARG A 183 3.39 14.36 -0.90
C ARG A 183 2.12 13.77 -0.30
N THR A 184 2.18 12.63 0.37
CA THR A 184 0.99 11.94 0.86
C THR A 184 1.22 11.26 2.19
N LEU A 185 0.20 11.27 3.04
CA LEU A 185 0.18 10.55 4.31
C LEU A 185 -1.24 10.06 4.56
N ALA A 186 -1.42 8.77 4.81
CA ALA A 186 -2.68 8.19 5.24
C ALA A 186 -2.53 7.59 6.64
N LEU A 187 -3.42 7.97 7.54
CA LEU A 187 -3.43 7.60 8.95
C LEU A 187 -4.75 6.92 9.29
N GLU A 188 -4.73 5.89 10.11
CA GLU A 188 -5.94 5.17 10.53
C GLU A 188 -5.88 4.77 12.00
N CYS A 189 -7.02 4.78 12.67
CA CYS A 189 -7.14 4.33 14.06
C CYS A 189 -6.96 2.81 14.15
N PRO A 190 -5.95 2.28 14.88
CA PRO A 190 -5.75 0.84 15.05
C PRO A 190 -6.96 0.10 15.60
N LYS A 191 -7.85 0.79 16.32
CA LYS A 191 -9.08 0.21 16.89
C LYS A 191 -10.32 0.41 16.01
N GLY A 192 -10.19 1.06 14.86
CA GLY A 192 -11.33 1.42 13.99
C GLY A 192 -12.30 2.45 14.59
N GLN A 193 -11.93 3.13 15.68
CA GLN A 193 -12.85 4.00 16.45
C GLN A 193 -12.90 5.44 15.93
N SER A 194 -11.74 6.02 15.58
CA SER A 194 -11.63 7.43 15.15
C SER A 194 -11.45 7.60 13.63
N GLY A 195 -11.68 6.53 12.86
CA GLY A 195 -11.69 6.54 11.40
C GLY A 195 -10.32 6.66 10.73
N LYS A 196 -10.34 7.07 9.46
CA LYS A 196 -9.20 7.22 8.56
C LYS A 196 -9.06 8.68 8.13
N GLU A 197 -7.81 9.11 7.94
CA GLU A 197 -7.45 10.43 7.45
C GLU A 197 -6.42 10.30 6.33
N SER A 198 -6.52 11.14 5.30
CA SER A 198 -5.61 11.14 4.16
C SER A 198 -5.25 12.59 3.83
N ILE A 199 -3.97 12.89 3.87
CA ILE A 199 -3.42 14.22 3.66
C ILE A 199 -2.57 14.19 2.39
N SER A 200 -2.74 15.23 1.56
CA SER A 200 -1.96 15.44 0.35
C SER A 200 -1.36 16.85 0.40
N SER A 201 -0.05 16.93 0.57
CA SER A 201 0.72 18.18 0.74
C SER A 201 2.20 17.88 0.48
N ASP A 202 3.02 18.87 0.14
CA ASP A 202 4.45 18.67 -0.15
C ASP A 202 5.19 18.04 1.04
N ALA A 203 4.94 18.51 2.26
CA ALA A 203 5.52 18.00 3.50
C ALA A 203 4.42 17.64 4.52
N PRO A 204 3.66 16.54 4.32
CA PRO A 204 2.48 16.23 5.12
C PRO A 204 2.83 15.96 6.58
N THR A 205 4.03 15.45 6.86
CA THR A 205 4.54 15.15 8.21
C THR A 205 4.92 16.39 9.02
N LYS A 206 5.01 17.57 8.39
CA LYS A 206 5.26 18.86 9.07
C LYS A 206 3.97 19.61 9.42
N LEU A 207 2.82 19.08 9.01
CA LEU A 207 1.53 19.71 9.26
C LEU A 207 1.04 19.42 10.69
N PRO A 208 0.54 20.43 11.43
CA PRO A 208 0.02 20.23 12.78
C PRO A 208 -1.11 19.22 12.86
N GLU A 209 -2.00 19.14 11.87
CA GLU A 209 -3.09 18.16 11.79
C GLU A 209 -2.57 16.72 11.68
N ALA A 210 -1.50 16.50 10.91
CA ALA A 210 -0.87 15.19 10.79
C ALA A 210 -0.27 14.76 12.14
N MET A 211 0.44 15.67 12.81
CA MET A 211 0.99 15.40 14.14
C MET A 211 -0.14 15.10 15.15
N ARG A 212 -1.19 15.92 15.19
CA ARG A 212 -2.35 15.69 16.08
C ARG A 212 -3.04 14.35 15.81
N ALA A 213 -3.14 13.95 14.55
CA ALA A 213 -3.69 12.65 14.18
C ALA A 213 -2.84 11.50 14.75
N LEU A 214 -1.52 11.57 14.64
CA LEU A 214 -0.59 10.61 15.25
C LEU A 214 -0.66 10.62 16.78
N GLN A 215 -0.71 11.81 17.40
CA GLN A 215 -0.88 12.03 18.85
C GLN A 215 -2.22 11.53 19.40
N SER A 216 -3.26 11.44 18.55
CA SER A 216 -4.55 10.82 18.88
C SER A 216 -4.54 9.28 18.79
N GLY A 217 -3.44 8.70 18.31
CA GLY A 217 -3.21 7.26 18.23
C GLY A 217 -3.50 6.64 16.87
N LYS A 218 -3.72 7.45 15.83
CA LYS A 218 -3.76 6.92 14.45
C LYS A 218 -2.35 6.56 14.01
N LEU A 219 -2.20 5.47 13.25
CA LEU A 219 -0.91 5.03 12.73
C LEU A 219 -0.82 5.22 11.21
N PRO A 220 0.37 5.51 10.67
CA PRO A 220 0.56 5.60 9.23
C PRO A 220 0.27 4.25 8.55
N ARG A 221 -0.65 4.26 7.60
CA ARG A 221 -0.97 3.14 6.69
C ARG A 221 -0.24 3.28 5.35
N LYS A 222 0.02 4.52 4.93
CA LYS A 222 0.68 4.84 3.68
C LYS A 222 1.40 6.18 3.78
N THR A 223 2.62 6.25 3.28
CA THR A 223 3.41 7.49 3.26
C THR A 223 4.10 7.64 1.91
N GLY A 224 4.08 8.85 1.34
CA GLY A 224 4.93 9.19 0.22
C GLY A 224 6.36 9.40 0.71
N ILE A 225 7.32 8.83 0.00
CA ILE A 225 8.73 8.85 0.37
C ILE A 225 9.57 9.14 -0.87
N THR A 226 10.59 9.96 -0.65
CA THR A 226 11.70 10.16 -1.57
C THR A 226 12.88 9.43 -0.98
N LEU A 227 13.53 8.55 -1.74
CA LEU A 227 14.74 7.83 -1.34
C LEU A 227 15.89 8.23 -2.25
N VAL A 228 17.07 8.44 -1.69
CA VAL A 228 18.30 8.72 -2.45
C VAL A 228 19.43 7.83 -1.93
N ARG A 229 19.95 6.96 -2.80
CA ARG A 229 21.12 6.09 -2.52
C ARG A 229 21.93 5.92 -3.79
N HIS A 230 23.25 6.01 -3.70
CA HIS A 230 24.17 5.91 -4.86
C HIS A 230 23.80 6.86 -6.02
N ASP A 231 23.48 8.12 -5.71
CA ASP A 231 23.04 9.14 -6.66
C ASP A 231 21.76 8.80 -7.45
N GLN A 232 21.04 7.74 -7.07
CA GLN A 232 19.74 7.39 -7.63
C GLN A 232 18.62 7.84 -6.71
N SER A 233 17.69 8.61 -7.27
CA SER A 233 16.53 9.14 -6.55
C SER A 233 15.25 8.43 -6.99
N TYR A 234 14.44 8.02 -6.00
CA TYR A 234 13.16 7.36 -6.19
C TYR A 234 12.07 8.08 -5.44
N ASP A 235 10.97 8.33 -6.15
CA ASP A 235 9.80 9.01 -5.66
C ASP A 235 8.62 8.04 -5.64
N LEU A 236 8.16 7.60 -4.47
CA LEU A 236 7.11 6.57 -4.38
C LEU A 236 6.15 6.82 -3.21
N ALA A 237 5.08 6.04 -3.15
CA ALA A 237 4.28 5.91 -1.94
C ALA A 237 4.27 4.47 -1.42
N LEU A 238 4.62 4.31 -0.15
CA LEU A 238 4.81 3.03 0.50
C LEU A 238 3.58 2.70 1.36
N SER A 239 2.95 1.56 1.13
CA SER A 239 1.93 1.01 2.03
C SER A 239 2.59 0.21 3.14
N ALA A 240 2.18 0.40 4.39
CA ALA A 240 2.83 -0.15 5.57
C ALA A 240 2.88 -1.69 5.59
N GLU A 241 1.72 -2.36 5.55
CA GLU A 241 1.61 -3.78 5.93
C GLU A 241 2.31 -4.71 4.94
N LEU A 242 2.26 -4.36 3.65
CA LEU A 242 2.87 -5.14 2.55
C LEU A 242 4.17 -4.52 2.03
N LEU A 243 4.61 -3.38 2.59
CA LEU A 243 5.67 -2.54 2.01
C LEU A 243 5.46 -2.31 0.50
N ALA A 244 4.20 -2.24 0.07
CA ALA A 244 3.85 -2.20 -1.32
C ALA A 244 4.19 -0.84 -1.92
N VAL A 245 4.97 -0.86 -3.00
CA VAL A 245 5.38 0.33 -3.74
C VAL A 245 4.26 0.81 -4.66
N ASN A 246 3.85 2.07 -4.51
CA ASN A 246 2.82 2.68 -5.34
C ASN A 246 3.40 3.87 -6.10
N GLY A 247 3.27 3.86 -7.42
CA GLY A 247 3.60 5.00 -8.27
C GLY A 247 5.06 5.43 -8.22
N ALA A 248 5.99 4.47 -8.04
CA ALA A 248 7.42 4.76 -8.07
C ALA A 248 7.82 5.43 -9.38
N LYS A 249 8.31 6.67 -9.28
CA LYS A 249 9.03 7.33 -10.35
C LYS A 249 10.48 6.88 -10.25
N MET A 250 10.91 6.27 -11.33
CA MET A 250 12.25 5.74 -11.49
C MET A 250 13.09 6.75 -12.29
N PRO A 251 14.42 6.76 -12.14
CA PRO A 251 15.30 7.56 -12.98
C PRO A 251 15.04 7.31 -14.48
N LEU A 252 15.29 8.33 -15.30
CA LEU A 252 15.22 8.18 -16.74
C LEU A 252 16.30 7.18 -17.18
N ALA A 253 15.94 6.31 -18.12
CA ALA A 253 16.89 5.36 -18.65
C ALA A 253 17.75 6.05 -19.72
N GLU A 254 19.07 5.93 -19.62
CA GLU A 254 20.01 6.57 -20.54
C GLU A 254 20.18 5.78 -21.84
N ALA A 255 19.95 4.47 -21.79
CA ALA A 255 20.12 3.60 -22.94
C ALA A 255 19.18 3.94 -24.11
N LEU A 256 19.78 4.06 -25.30
CA LEU A 256 19.07 4.32 -26.56
C LEU A 256 18.43 3.07 -27.15
N GLU A 257 19.13 1.92 -27.06
CA GLU A 257 18.64 0.64 -27.53
C GLU A 257 17.60 0.04 -26.58
N ASP A 258 16.52 -0.52 -27.13
CA ASP A 258 15.39 -1.01 -26.35
C ASP A 258 15.79 -2.11 -25.36
N ARG A 259 16.69 -3.02 -25.77
CA ARG A 259 17.14 -4.12 -24.90
C ARG A 259 17.92 -3.59 -23.70
N ALA A 260 18.89 -2.72 -23.95
CA ALA A 260 19.68 -2.09 -22.89
C ALA A 260 18.81 -1.26 -21.95
N ARG A 261 17.80 -0.55 -22.47
CA ARG A 261 16.82 0.21 -21.65
C ARG A 261 16.02 -0.69 -20.70
N LEU A 262 15.64 -1.88 -21.15
CA LEU A 262 14.93 -2.84 -20.31
C LEU A 262 15.83 -3.39 -19.20
N GLU A 263 17.09 -3.71 -19.52
CA GLU A 263 18.07 -4.19 -18.55
C GLU A 263 18.40 -3.14 -17.50
N GLU A 264 18.59 -1.89 -17.92
CA GLU A 264 18.76 -0.74 -17.03
C GLU A 264 17.55 -0.57 -16.09
N ARG A 265 16.32 -0.68 -16.63
CA ARG A 265 15.11 -0.60 -15.81
C ARG A 265 15.02 -1.71 -14.77
N VAL A 266 15.39 -2.95 -15.12
CA VAL A 266 15.45 -4.07 -14.17
C VAL A 266 16.50 -3.80 -13.09
N GLY A 267 17.66 -3.26 -13.46
CA GLY A 267 18.69 -2.83 -12.51
C GLY A 267 18.19 -1.79 -11.51
N GLN A 268 17.50 -0.75 -11.98
CA GLN A 268 16.91 0.27 -11.12
C GLN A 268 15.83 -0.29 -10.19
N ILE A 269 14.99 -1.23 -10.68
CA ILE A 269 13.99 -1.90 -9.83
C ILE A 269 14.69 -2.68 -8.71
N ARG A 270 15.71 -3.46 -9.03
CA ARG A 270 16.49 -4.20 -8.02
C ARG A 270 17.15 -3.27 -7.02
N HIS A 271 17.76 -2.18 -7.49
CA HIS A 271 18.39 -1.18 -6.61
C HIS A 271 17.38 -0.55 -5.65
N LEU A 272 16.18 -0.20 -6.13
CA LEU A 272 15.11 0.32 -5.27
C LEU A 272 14.69 -0.72 -4.21
N LEU A 273 14.46 -1.98 -4.61
CA LEU A 273 14.03 -3.04 -3.68
C LEU A 273 15.11 -3.32 -2.63
N GLU A 274 16.37 -3.45 -3.05
CA GLU A 274 17.51 -3.60 -2.13
C GLU A 274 17.58 -2.42 -1.15
N THR A 275 17.42 -1.19 -1.64
CA THR A 275 17.42 0.01 -0.79
C THR A 275 16.29 -0.04 0.25
N MET A 276 15.10 -0.51 -0.13
CA MET A 276 13.97 -0.68 0.78
C MET A 276 14.22 -1.78 1.81
N ASP A 277 14.76 -2.92 1.40
CA ASP A 277 15.09 -4.04 2.28
C ASP A 277 16.15 -3.64 3.31
N LEU A 278 17.22 -2.97 2.88
CA LEU A 278 18.27 -2.45 3.76
C LEU A 278 17.74 -1.40 4.74
N LEU A 279 16.88 -0.49 4.26
CA LEU A 279 16.26 0.54 5.11
C LEU A 279 15.32 -0.09 6.15
N PHE A 280 14.55 -1.11 5.76
CA PHE A 280 13.67 -1.84 6.67
C PHE A 280 14.47 -2.71 7.66
N ASP A 281 15.61 -3.28 7.24
CA ASP A 281 16.51 -4.00 8.15
C ASP A 281 17.13 -3.08 9.20
N ALA A 282 17.52 -1.86 8.82
CA ALA A 282 18.02 -0.85 9.76
C ALA A 282 17.00 -0.54 10.85
N PHE A 283 15.72 -0.41 10.50
CA PHE A 283 14.63 -0.34 11.48
C PHE A 283 14.53 -1.63 12.31
N GLY A 284 14.56 -2.80 11.66
CA GLY A 284 14.50 -4.10 12.31
C GLY A 284 15.60 -4.29 13.37
N LYS A 285 16.80 -3.75 13.16
CA LYS A 285 17.89 -3.77 14.14
C LYS A 285 17.59 -2.96 15.40
N VAL A 286 17.01 -1.78 15.23
CA VAL A 286 16.57 -0.95 16.37
C VAL A 286 15.37 -1.59 17.06
N ARG A 287 14.41 -2.08 16.28
CA ARG A 287 13.13 -2.58 16.75
C ARG A 287 13.19 -3.89 17.51
N LEU A 288 14.11 -4.77 17.11
CA LEU A 288 14.31 -6.11 17.68
C LEU A 288 15.44 -6.14 18.71
N ALA A 289 16.09 -5.01 18.98
CA ALA A 289 17.09 -4.90 20.03
C ALA A 289 16.43 -4.95 21.42
N GLU A 290 17.14 -5.49 22.40
CA GLU A 290 16.74 -5.45 23.81
C GLU A 290 16.52 -4.02 24.33
N THR A 291 17.16 -3.05 23.68
CA THR A 291 17.03 -1.62 23.98
C THR A 291 15.80 -0.94 23.38
N TRP A 292 14.94 -1.64 22.63
CA TRP A 292 13.76 -1.04 21.98
C TRP A 292 12.90 -0.20 22.94
N ASN A 293 12.76 -0.60 24.20
CA ASN A 293 12.00 0.17 25.19
C ASN A 293 12.55 1.60 25.41
N LYS A 294 13.85 1.83 25.20
CA LYS A 294 14.46 3.16 25.25
C LYS A 294 14.04 3.99 24.04
N ASP A 295 14.14 3.41 22.84
CA ASP A 295 13.68 4.04 21.59
C ASP A 295 12.19 4.36 21.62
N LEU A 296 11.36 3.41 22.06
CA LEU A 296 9.93 3.62 22.23
C LEU A 296 9.64 4.75 23.24
N SER A 297 10.45 4.87 24.31
CA SER A 297 10.32 5.96 25.27
C SER A 297 10.70 7.32 24.67
N ARG A 298 11.73 7.36 23.80
CA ARG A 298 12.09 8.55 23.02
C ARG A 298 10.95 8.96 22.08
N ILE A 299 10.41 8.02 21.29
CA ILE A 299 9.28 8.27 20.38
C ILE A 299 8.06 8.77 21.16
N ARG A 300 7.74 8.16 22.31
CA ARG A 300 6.66 8.62 23.21
C ARG A 300 6.88 10.04 23.73
N LYS A 301 8.13 10.44 23.99
CA LYS A 301 8.46 11.80 24.41
C LYS A 301 8.24 12.78 23.26
N TRP A 302 8.71 12.45 22.06
CA TRP A 302 8.47 13.22 20.84
C TRP A 302 6.97 13.42 20.59
N LEU A 303 6.16 12.36 20.68
CA LEU A 303 4.71 12.44 20.47
C LEU A 303 3.99 13.32 21.50
N LYS A 304 4.47 13.44 22.73
CA LYS A 304 3.84 14.34 23.71
C LYS A 304 4.05 15.82 23.39
N GLY A 305 4.99 16.16 22.51
CA GLY A 305 5.43 17.53 22.34
C GLY A 305 6.12 18.09 23.59
N ASN A 306 6.76 19.25 23.45
CA ASN A 306 7.21 20.05 24.59
C ASN A 306 6.03 20.88 25.13
N ASP A 307 4.93 20.26 25.56
CA ASP A 307 3.84 20.95 26.28
C ASP A 307 4.27 21.30 27.73
N GLY A 308 5.39 22.02 27.87
CA GLY A 308 6.02 22.33 29.16
C GLY A 308 6.96 23.55 29.16
N GLU A 309 6.92 24.41 28.14
CA GLU A 309 7.50 25.75 28.19
C GLU A 309 6.46 26.76 27.68
N ASP A 310 5.53 27.11 28.57
CA ASP A 310 4.83 28.41 28.64
C ASP A 310 4.45 28.66 30.11
#